data_AF-A0A3D5Q3E2-F1
#
_entry.id   AF-A0A3D5Q3E2-F1
#
_cell.length_a   1.000
_cell.length_b   1.000
_cell.length_c   1.000
_cell.angle_alpha   90.00
_cell.angle_beta   90.00
_cell.angle_gamma   90.00
#
_symmetry.space_group_name_H-M   'P 1'
#
loop_
_entity.id
_entity.type
_entity.pdbx_description
1 polymer ?
#
loop_
_entity_poly.entity_id
_entity_poly.type
_entity_poly.pdbx_seq_one_letter_code
_entity_poly.pdbx_strand_id
1 'polypeptide(L)'
;MDEKRTVHELKAENITIRVDGYWLRHYATDFLSAAKSFEVPENRFSPIPYYLTCHSIELSLKSFLYTAGFKKKDRKKLNHDLVKALNVAEDNGLNAHTVIESSERDALEKAETGYIQRKSLNILRAFKQYTTLMILTLKF
;
A
#
# COMPACT_ATOMS: atom_id res chain seq x y z
N MET A 1 31.36 -36.06 -14.93
CA MET A 1 30.71 -36.72 -13.78
C MET A 1 29.84 -35.64 -13.15
N ASP A 2 28.57 -35.54 -13.56
CA ASP A 2 27.66 -34.48 -13.12
C ASP A 2 26.90 -34.92 -11.87
N GLU A 3 27.12 -34.20 -10.78
CA GLU A 3 26.49 -34.41 -9.49
C GLU A 3 25.02 -33.93 -9.58
N LYS A 4 24.07 -34.88 -9.60
CA LYS A 4 22.63 -34.58 -9.62
C LYS A 4 22.25 -33.81 -8.35
N ARG A 5 21.97 -32.51 -8.50
CA ARG A 5 21.36 -31.67 -7.46
C ARG A 5 20.00 -32.24 -7.05
N THR A 6 19.91 -32.80 -5.85
CA THR A 6 18.64 -33.25 -5.27
C THR A 6 17.86 -32.02 -4.81
N VAL A 7 16.74 -31.73 -5.47
CA VAL A 7 15.80 -30.68 -5.05
C VAL A 7 14.88 -31.27 -3.98
N HIS A 8 14.97 -30.74 -2.76
CA HIS A 8 14.05 -31.09 -1.68
C HIS A 8 12.88 -30.09 -1.69
N GLU A 9 11.71 -30.53 -2.13
CA GLU A 9 10.48 -29.73 -2.12
C GLU A 9 9.80 -29.86 -0.75
N LEU A 10 9.87 -28.80 0.07
CA LEU A 10 9.15 -28.72 1.33
C LEU A 10 7.74 -28.17 1.07
N LYS A 11 6.72 -29.03 1.08
CA LYS A 11 5.31 -28.62 1.02
C LYS A 11 4.77 -28.46 2.44
N ALA A 12 4.49 -27.21 2.82
CA ALA A 12 3.80 -26.94 4.07
C ALA A 12 2.30 -27.24 3.90
N GLU A 13 1.89 -28.46 4.23
CA GLU A 13 0.47 -28.82 4.25
C GLU A 13 -0.19 -28.24 5.50
N ASN A 14 -1.30 -27.51 5.30
CA ASN A 14 -2.19 -26.97 6.34
C ASN A 14 -1.73 -25.74 7.14
N ILE A 15 -0.99 -24.80 6.53
CA ILE A 15 -0.83 -23.46 7.13
C ILE A 15 -2.12 -22.66 6.94
N THR A 16 -2.88 -22.49 8.03
CA THR A 16 -3.98 -21.53 8.06
C THR A 16 -3.45 -20.15 8.47
N ILE A 17 -3.12 -19.32 7.48
CA ILE A 17 -2.74 -17.92 7.74
C ILE A 17 -4.01 -17.12 8.05
N ARG A 18 -4.19 -16.73 9.31
CA ARG A 18 -5.24 -15.79 9.72
C ARG A 18 -4.74 -14.36 9.46
N VAL A 19 -4.99 -13.88 8.24
CA VAL A 19 -4.73 -12.48 7.88
C VAL A 19 -5.88 -11.63 8.43
N ASP A 20 -5.68 -11.03 9.60
CA ASP A 20 -6.55 -10.02 10.19
C ASP A 20 -6.08 -8.59 9.83
N GLY A 21 -6.79 -7.57 10.28
CA GLY A 21 -6.41 -6.17 10.05
C GLY A 21 -5.04 -5.81 10.61
N TYR A 22 -4.63 -6.45 11.71
CA TYR A 22 -3.34 -6.21 12.35
C TYR A 22 -2.16 -6.61 11.44
N TRP A 23 -2.26 -7.74 10.73
CA TRP A 23 -1.25 -8.13 9.72
C TRP A 23 -1.17 -7.15 8.55
N LEU A 24 -2.30 -6.62 8.07
CA LEU A 24 -2.33 -5.63 6.99
C LEU A 24 -1.61 -4.34 7.39
N ARG A 25 -1.75 -3.91 8.65
CA ARG A 25 -1.05 -2.75 9.21
C ARG A 25 0.47 -2.95 9.27
N HIS A 26 0.93 -4.14 9.67
CA HIS A 26 2.36 -4.46 9.65
C HIS A 26 2.93 -4.44 8.25
N TYR A 27 2.26 -5.08 7.30
CA TYR A 27 2.68 -5.02 5.90
C TYR A 27 2.71 -3.58 5.38
N ALA A 28 1.69 -2.78 5.68
CA ALA A 28 1.71 -1.37 5.30
C ALA A 28 2.97 -0.64 5.82
N THR A 29 3.37 -0.93 7.06
CA THR A 29 4.56 -0.34 7.69
C THR A 29 5.84 -0.84 7.03
N ASP A 30 5.94 -2.13 6.72
CA ASP A 30 7.08 -2.72 6.02
C ASP A 30 7.24 -2.16 4.61
N PHE A 31 6.13 -2.02 3.86
CA PHE A 31 6.14 -1.41 2.54
C PHE A 31 6.58 0.06 2.57
N LEU A 32 6.14 0.83 3.57
CA LEU A 32 6.59 2.21 3.73
C LEU A 32 8.07 2.28 4.10
N SER A 33 8.53 1.40 4.98
CA SER A 33 9.93 1.32 5.38
C SER A 33 10.81 0.97 4.18
N ALA A 34 10.39 -0.01 3.37
CA ALA A 34 11.05 -0.34 2.12
C ALA A 34 11.07 0.83 1.12
N ALA A 35 9.96 1.59 1.01
CA ALA A 35 9.91 2.78 0.16
C ALA A 35 10.93 3.84 0.59
N LYS A 36 11.05 4.08 1.91
CA LYS A 36 11.97 5.07 2.49
C LYS A 36 13.43 4.65 2.39
N SER A 37 13.72 3.36 2.51
CA SER A 37 15.06 2.79 2.40
C SER A 37 15.48 2.52 0.96
N PHE A 38 14.59 2.73 -0.03
CA PHE A 38 14.91 2.45 -1.42
C PHE A 38 15.85 3.50 -2.00
N GLU A 39 17.08 3.08 -2.32
CA GLU A 39 18.04 3.90 -3.03
C GLU A 39 17.68 3.97 -4.51
N VAL A 40 17.25 5.15 -4.96
CA VAL A 40 16.92 5.37 -6.36
C VAL A 40 18.21 5.43 -7.18
N PRO A 41 18.36 4.61 -8.23
CA PRO A 41 19.54 4.68 -9.09
C PRO A 41 19.65 6.06 -9.75
N GLU A 42 20.81 6.71 -9.63
CA GLU A 42 21.01 8.09 -10.10
C GLU A 42 20.73 8.28 -11.59
N ASN A 43 20.99 7.25 -12.40
CA ASN A 43 20.95 7.32 -13.86
C ASN A 43 19.63 6.82 -14.47
N ARG A 44 18.61 6.50 -13.67
CA ARG A 44 17.30 6.13 -14.21
C ARG A 44 16.16 6.44 -13.27
N PHE A 45 15.01 6.74 -13.87
CA PHE A 45 13.75 6.78 -13.15
C PHE A 45 13.41 5.38 -12.58
N SER A 46 12.96 5.33 -11.33
CA SER A 46 12.45 4.11 -10.68
C SER A 46 11.04 4.35 -10.15
N PRO A 47 10.02 3.59 -10.63
CA PRO A 47 8.66 3.66 -10.10
C PRO A 47 8.50 2.93 -8.76
N ILE A 48 9.55 2.23 -8.29
CA ILE A 48 9.49 1.35 -7.13
C ILE A 48 9.08 2.09 -5.84
N PRO A 49 9.77 3.17 -5.40
CA PRO A 49 9.40 3.83 -4.14
C PRO A 49 7.99 4.41 -4.18
N TYR A 50 7.54 4.86 -5.35
CA TYR A 50 6.16 5.31 -5.57
C TYR A 50 5.15 4.18 -5.38
N TYR A 51 5.38 3.04 -6.04
CA TYR A 51 4.52 1.87 -5.89
C TYR A 51 4.46 1.38 -4.45
N LEU A 52 5.62 1.27 -3.78
CA LEU A 52 5.70 0.82 -2.39
C LEU A 52 4.94 1.77 -1.44
N THR A 53 5.03 3.08 -1.67
CA THR A 53 4.28 4.08 -0.89
C THR A 53 2.77 3.95 -1.12
N CYS A 54 2.33 3.87 -2.37
CA CYS A 54 0.90 3.70 -2.70
C CYS A 54 0.34 2.40 -2.11
N HIS A 55 1.11 1.31 -2.20
CA HIS A 55 0.72 0.01 -1.67
C HIS A 55 0.60 0.03 -0.14
N SER A 56 1.53 0.72 0.54
CA SER A 56 1.42 0.96 1.98
C SER A 56 0.12 1.68 2.35
N ILE A 57 -0.24 2.75 1.64
CA ILE A 57 -1.48 3.50 1.88
C ILE A 57 -2.71 2.59 1.68
N GLU A 58 -2.75 1.82 0.59
CA GLU A 58 -3.84 0.89 0.30
C GLU A 58 -4.04 -0.13 1.44
N LEU A 59 -2.95 -0.71 1.94
CA LEU A 59 -2.98 -1.68 3.03
C LEU A 59 -3.42 -1.05 4.35
N SER A 60 -2.99 0.17 4.65
CA SER A 60 -3.44 0.93 5.82
C SER A 60 -4.95 1.19 5.80
N LEU A 61 -5.49 1.65 4.66
CA LEU A 61 -6.93 1.89 4.50
C LEU A 61 -7.72 0.57 4.61
N LYS A 62 -7.22 -0.52 4.01
CA LYS A 62 -7.84 -1.84 4.12
C LYS A 62 -7.77 -2.42 5.53
N SER A 63 -6.71 -2.12 6.28
CA SER A 63 -6.58 -2.47 7.70
C SER A 63 -7.64 -1.75 8.53
N PHE A 64 -7.79 -0.42 8.35
CA PHE A 64 -8.83 0.36 9.02
C PHE A 64 -10.23 -0.19 8.72
N LEU A 65 -10.53 -0.44 7.45
CA LEU A 65 -11.81 -1.01 7.04
C LEU A 65 -12.03 -2.41 7.62
N TYR A 66 -10.96 -3.18 7.81
CA TYR A 66 -11.06 -4.45 8.53
C TYR A 66 -11.53 -4.24 9.96
N THR A 67 -10.87 -3.34 10.70
CA THR A 67 -11.20 -3.06 12.10
C THR A 67 -12.57 -2.43 12.27
N ALA A 68 -13.03 -1.65 11.29
CA ALA A 68 -14.38 -1.08 11.25
C ALA A 68 -15.48 -2.10 10.90
N GLY A 69 -15.15 -3.39 10.71
CA GLY A 69 -16.13 -4.44 10.42
C GLY A 69 -16.57 -4.53 8.94
N PHE A 70 -15.90 -3.81 8.04
CA PHE A 70 -16.21 -3.84 6.61
C PHE A 70 -15.92 -5.22 6.01
N LYS A 71 -16.87 -5.84 5.30
CA LYS A 71 -16.79 -7.26 4.90
C LYS A 71 -15.63 -7.52 3.94
N LYS A 72 -14.95 -8.67 4.10
CA LYS A 72 -13.81 -9.10 3.25
C LYS A 72 -14.13 -9.09 1.75
N LYS A 73 -15.34 -9.50 1.37
CA LYS A 73 -15.79 -9.52 -0.04
C LYS A 73 -15.83 -8.12 -0.66
N ASP A 74 -16.13 -7.11 0.14
CA ASP A 74 -16.27 -5.73 -0.31
C ASP A 74 -14.92 -5.02 -0.29
N ARG A 75 -14.02 -5.35 0.66
CA ARG A 75 -12.60 -4.93 0.61
C ARG A 75 -11.88 -5.38 -0.65
N LYS A 76 -12.18 -6.59 -1.16
CA LYS A 76 -11.62 -7.08 -2.43
C LYS A 76 -12.03 -6.22 -3.63
N LYS A 77 -13.20 -5.57 -3.58
CA LYS A 77 -13.72 -4.68 -4.65
C LYS A 77 -13.09 -3.28 -4.64
N LEU A 78 -12.32 -2.95 -3.59
CA LEU A 78 -11.54 -1.72 -3.54
C LEU A 78 -10.28 -1.82 -4.40
N ASN A 79 -9.79 -3.04 -4.69
CA ASN A 79 -8.64 -3.28 -5.58
C ASN A 79 -7.47 -2.32 -5.27
N HIS A 80 -6.82 -1.75 -6.30
CA HIS A 80 -5.75 -0.74 -6.22
C HIS A 80 -6.27 0.70 -6.37
N ASP A 81 -7.54 0.94 -6.02
CA ASP A 81 -8.20 2.23 -6.11
C ASP A 81 -8.09 2.93 -4.75
N LEU A 82 -7.15 3.88 -4.66
CA LEU A 82 -6.79 4.53 -3.40
C LEU A 82 -7.89 5.51 -2.98
N VAL A 83 -8.45 6.25 -3.93
CA VAL A 83 -9.48 7.26 -3.66
C VAL A 83 -10.75 6.56 -3.19
N LYS A 84 -11.15 5.48 -3.85
CA LYS A 84 -12.30 4.68 -3.42
C LYS A 84 -12.04 4.04 -2.06
N ALA A 85 -10.84 3.53 -1.80
CA ALA A 85 -10.51 2.98 -0.48
C ALA A 85 -10.59 4.05 0.61
N LEU A 86 -10.14 5.27 0.33
CA LEU A 86 -10.21 6.40 1.25
C LEU A 86 -11.66 6.82 1.50
N ASN A 87 -12.45 7.05 0.45
CA ASN A 87 -13.86 7.46 0.59
C ASN A 87 -14.65 6.43 1.40
N VAL A 88 -14.45 5.13 1.13
CA VAL A 88 -15.09 4.06 1.91
C VAL A 88 -14.60 4.05 3.36
N ALA A 89 -13.32 4.35 3.62
CA ALA A 89 -12.81 4.48 4.99
C ALA A 89 -13.45 5.66 5.73
N GLU A 90 -13.61 6.82 5.09
CA GLU A 90 -14.30 7.99 5.65
C GLU A 90 -15.76 7.69 5.95
N ASP A 91 -16.48 7.03 5.03
CA ASP A 91 -17.86 6.57 5.22
C ASP A 91 -17.98 5.59 6.41
N ASN A 92 -16.89 4.92 6.78
CA ASN A 92 -16.81 3.98 7.91
C ASN A 92 -16.13 4.60 9.15
N GLY A 93 -16.04 5.93 9.22
CA GLY A 93 -15.65 6.65 10.43
C GLY A 93 -14.16 7.00 10.54
N LEU A 94 -13.39 6.93 9.46
CA LEU A 94 -11.98 7.35 9.47
C LEU A 94 -11.79 8.79 9.98
N ASN A 95 -12.75 9.67 9.69
CA ASN A 95 -12.71 11.08 10.12
C ASN A 95 -12.77 11.28 11.64
N ALA A 96 -13.26 10.30 12.41
CA ALA A 96 -13.22 10.34 13.88
C ALA A 96 -11.81 10.10 14.44
N HIS A 97 -10.93 9.58 13.59
CA HIS A 97 -9.63 9.06 13.93
C HIS A 97 -8.56 10.00 13.37
N THR A 98 -8.62 10.32 12.08
CA THR A 98 -7.69 11.21 11.38
C THR A 98 -8.44 12.11 10.41
N VAL A 99 -7.99 13.35 10.29
CA VAL A 99 -8.47 14.26 9.25
C VAL A 99 -7.49 14.18 8.09
N ILE A 100 -7.99 13.90 6.89
CA ILE A 100 -7.20 13.98 5.66
C ILE A 100 -7.35 15.39 5.09
N GLU A 101 -6.26 16.14 5.00
CA GLU A 101 -6.29 17.49 4.46
C GLU A 101 -6.57 17.48 2.95
N SER A 102 -7.10 18.59 2.43
CA SER A 102 -7.34 18.72 0.98
C SER A 102 -6.06 18.53 0.17
N SER A 103 -4.92 18.98 0.68
CA SER A 103 -3.59 18.80 0.07
C SER A 103 -3.17 17.33 -0.02
N GLU A 104 -3.52 16.52 0.99
CA GLU A 104 -3.27 15.08 1.05
C GLU A 104 -4.19 14.30 0.12
N ARG A 105 -5.45 14.72 0.04
CA ARG A 105 -6.42 14.17 -0.91
C ARG A 105 -6.00 14.43 -2.35
N ASP A 106 -5.62 15.66 -2.68
CA ASP A 106 -5.13 16.02 -4.01
C ASP A 106 -3.88 15.20 -4.39
N ALA A 107 -3.01 14.94 -3.41
CA ALA A 107 -1.86 14.06 -3.59
C ALA A 107 -2.33 12.62 -3.87
N LEU A 108 -3.24 12.09 -3.08
CA LEU A 108 -3.73 10.73 -3.26
C LEU A 108 -4.43 10.52 -4.63
N GLU A 109 -5.21 11.50 -5.12
CA GLU A 109 -5.82 11.49 -6.45
C GLU A 109 -4.77 11.52 -7.59
N LYS A 110 -3.72 12.33 -7.44
CA LYS A 110 -2.59 12.33 -8.39
C LYS A 110 -1.82 11.01 -8.35
N ALA A 111 -1.69 10.40 -7.18
CA ALA A 111 -1.03 9.12 -6.99
C ALA A 111 -1.86 7.95 -7.59
N GLU A 112 -3.17 8.04 -7.54
CA GLU A 112 -4.06 7.03 -8.09
C GLU A 112 -3.89 6.85 -9.61
N THR A 113 -3.71 7.95 -10.35
CA THR A 113 -3.58 7.94 -11.82
C THR A 113 -2.42 7.06 -12.29
N GLY A 114 -1.29 7.06 -11.57
CA GLY A 114 -0.13 6.21 -11.86
C GLY A 114 -0.24 4.80 -11.27
N TYR A 115 -0.91 4.66 -10.13
CA TYR A 115 -1.02 3.40 -9.38
C TYR A 115 -2.04 2.42 -10.00
N ILE A 116 -3.24 2.87 -10.38
CA ILE A 116 -4.28 2.03 -10.99
C ILE A 116 -3.83 1.46 -12.34
N GLN A 117 -3.13 2.26 -13.14
CA GLN A 117 -2.77 1.85 -14.50
C GLN A 117 -1.63 0.83 -14.55
N ARG A 118 -0.91 0.57 -13.43
CA ARG A 118 0.37 -0.14 -13.41
C ARG A 118 1.37 0.36 -14.49
N LYS A 119 1.13 1.57 -15.01
CA LYS A 119 1.93 2.19 -16.07
C LYS A 119 2.99 3.02 -15.39
N SER A 120 4.20 2.49 -15.35
CA SER A 120 5.42 3.11 -14.83
C SER A 120 5.79 4.47 -15.45
N LEU A 121 5.02 5.01 -16.40
CA LEU A 121 5.46 6.07 -17.31
C LEU A 121 5.05 7.50 -16.93
N ASN A 122 4.08 7.72 -16.04
CA ASN A 122 3.56 9.08 -15.74
C ASN A 122 3.79 9.57 -14.29
N ILE A 123 4.66 8.91 -13.54
CA ILE A 123 4.98 9.23 -12.13
C ILE A 123 5.86 10.50 -12.00
N LEU A 124 6.40 11.00 -13.11
CA LEU A 124 7.34 12.12 -13.22
C LEU A 124 6.85 13.47 -12.64
N ARG A 125 5.53 13.71 -12.57
CA ARG A 125 4.98 14.96 -12.01
C ARG A 125 4.53 14.86 -10.56
N ALA A 126 4.20 13.66 -10.10
CA ALA A 126 3.78 13.44 -8.73
C ALA A 126 4.99 13.55 -7.79
N PHE A 127 6.07 12.82 -8.07
CA PHE A 127 7.15 12.56 -7.10
C PHE A 127 7.84 13.81 -6.50
N LYS A 128 7.87 14.95 -7.20
CA LYS A 128 8.47 16.20 -6.69
C LYS A 128 7.68 16.88 -5.55
N GLN A 129 6.45 16.43 -5.28
CA GLN A 129 5.56 17.00 -4.24
C GLN A 129 5.42 16.14 -2.97
N TYR A 130 5.94 14.90 -2.93
CA TYR A 130 5.58 13.92 -1.88
C TYR A 130 6.57 13.81 -0.71
N THR A 131 7.60 14.65 -0.65
CA THR A 131 8.56 14.61 0.47
C THR A 131 8.04 15.25 1.78
N THR A 132 6.80 15.76 1.81
CA THR A 132 6.26 16.44 3.01
C THR A 132 5.13 15.69 3.73
N LEU A 133 4.48 14.70 3.10
CA LEU A 133 3.32 14.01 3.70
C LEU A 133 3.71 12.68 4.33
N MET A 134 4.45 12.77 5.45
CA MET A 134 4.87 11.62 6.26
C MET A 134 4.09 11.56 7.59
N ILE A 135 2.77 11.81 7.58
CA ILE A 135 1.92 11.77 8.79
C ILE A 135 0.62 11.00 8.52
N LEU A 136 0.72 9.77 8.02
CA LEU A 136 -0.44 8.85 7.99
C LEU A 136 -0.15 7.48 8.62
N THR A 137 1.08 7.25 9.09
CA THR A 137 1.50 5.92 9.58
C THR A 137 1.55 5.76 11.10
N LEU A 138 1.14 6.75 11.90
CA LEU A 138 1.40 6.73 13.35
C LEU A 138 0.25 7.15 14.28
N LYS A 139 -1.03 7.11 13.84
CA LYS A 139 -2.14 7.45 14.76
C LYS A 139 -3.23 6.39 14.98
N PHE A 140 -3.11 5.18 14.43
CA PHE A 140 -3.96 4.03 14.82
C PHE A 140 -3.15 2.75 14.99
#